data_AF-A0A7V2TSA8-F1
#
_entry.id   AF-A0A7V2TSA8-F1
#
_cell.length_a   1.000
_cell.length_b   1.000
_cell.length_c   1.000
_cell.angle_alpha   90.00
_cell.angle_beta   90.00
_cell.angle_gamma   90.00
#
_symmetry.space_group_name_H-M   'P 1'
#
loop_
_entity.id
_entity.type
_entity.pdbx_description
1 polymer ?
#
loop_
_entity_poly.entity_id
_entity_poly.type
_entity_poly.pdbx_seq_one_letter_code
_entity_poly.pdbx_strand_id
1 'polypeptide(L)'
;PCGGGGTIPETVLVPDVTGLNEYEARQVLQEAGLNAVAGLYVFSDAANPGVVLTQSPLSGVEVSYGATVMLQISRGRSPLALSDGDILNILYDQFDRLDLDKDKRLSLAEAIGKDGLPGMTVETFNRLDLNRDGYLTKFELEQYLQVGGAFSCLRRMFMKNLISTAAGDLLMAGLGLALLAAAGTIRRT
;
A
#
# COMPACT_ATOMS: atom_id res chain seq x y z
N PRO A 1 -28.06 -25.33 54.52
CA PRO A 1 -27.71 -23.94 54.13
C PRO A 1 -26.34 -23.91 53.45
N CYS A 2 -26.33 -23.91 52.12
CA CYS A 2 -25.10 -23.89 51.31
C CYS A 2 -24.73 -22.44 51.02
N GLY A 3 -23.94 -21.84 51.92
CA GLY A 3 -23.32 -20.53 51.72
C GLY A 3 -21.93 -20.69 51.12
N GLY A 4 -21.86 -21.03 49.83
CA GLY A 4 -20.61 -20.99 49.07
C GLY A 4 -20.46 -19.62 48.41
N GLY A 5 -20.01 -18.63 49.17
CA GLY A 5 -19.65 -17.32 48.63
C GLY A 5 -18.40 -17.44 47.78
N GLY A 6 -18.56 -17.69 46.47
CA GLY A 6 -17.48 -17.57 45.50
C GLY A 6 -17.07 -16.10 45.41
N THR A 7 -15.93 -15.75 46.00
CA THR A 7 -15.33 -14.43 45.84
C THR A 7 -14.87 -14.32 44.39
N ILE A 8 -15.63 -13.61 43.56
CA ILE A 8 -15.17 -13.17 42.24
C ILE A 8 -13.89 -12.34 42.49
N PRO A 9 -12.75 -12.67 41.88
CA PRO A 9 -11.54 -11.90 42.08
C PRO A 9 -11.79 -10.47 41.60
N GLU A 10 -11.53 -9.49 42.46
CA GLU A 10 -11.75 -8.07 42.15
C GLU A 10 -10.86 -7.61 40.97
N THR A 11 -9.68 -8.22 40.85
CA THR A 11 -8.72 -8.02 39.77
C THR A 11 -8.26 -9.34 39.14
N VAL A 12 -7.96 -9.29 37.85
CA VAL A 12 -7.46 -10.39 37.03
C VAL A 12 -6.20 -9.92 36.30
N LEU A 13 -5.21 -10.80 36.16
CA LEU A 13 -4.03 -10.56 35.35
C LEU A 13 -4.35 -10.71 33.87
N VAL A 14 -3.96 -9.72 33.06
CA VAL A 14 -4.14 -9.79 31.60
C VAL A 14 -3.20 -10.85 31.02
N PRO A 15 -3.72 -11.89 30.33
CA PRO A 15 -2.89 -12.89 29.66
C PRO A 15 -2.21 -12.30 28.42
N ASP A 16 -1.10 -12.90 28.00
CA ASP A 16 -0.44 -12.55 26.75
C ASP A 16 -1.15 -13.24 25.57
N VAL A 17 -1.70 -12.43 24.67
CA VAL A 17 -2.34 -12.89 23.42
C VAL A 17 -1.61 -12.34 22.19
N THR A 18 -0.43 -11.75 22.36
CA THR A 18 0.39 -11.31 21.23
C THR A 18 0.87 -12.51 20.40
N GLY A 19 0.81 -12.39 19.07
CA GLY A 19 1.14 -13.48 18.15
C GLY A 19 0.04 -14.54 17.96
N LEU A 20 -1.04 -14.51 18.74
CA LEU A 20 -2.21 -15.37 18.52
C LEU A 20 -3.11 -14.81 17.42
N ASN A 21 -3.94 -15.68 16.84
CA ASN A 21 -5.03 -15.25 15.96
C ASN A 21 -6.10 -14.52 16.78
N GLU A 22 -6.79 -13.54 16.17
CA GLU A 22 -7.91 -12.81 16.77
C GLU A 22 -8.92 -13.74 17.46
N TYR A 23 -9.28 -14.87 16.84
CA TYR A 23 -10.21 -15.84 17.43
C TYR A 23 -9.67 -16.46 18.73
N GLU A 24 -8.43 -16.95 18.70
CA GLU A 24 -7.77 -17.58 19.85
C GLU A 24 -7.54 -16.57 20.98
N ALA A 25 -7.09 -15.36 20.63
CA ALA A 25 -6.90 -14.26 21.57
C ALA A 25 -8.21 -13.91 22.31
N ARG A 26 -9.35 -13.90 21.60
CA ARG A 26 -10.65 -13.67 22.23
C ARG A 26 -11.04 -14.79 23.20
N GLN A 27 -10.77 -16.05 22.85
CA GLN A 27 -11.08 -17.19 23.73
C GLN A 27 -10.27 -17.11 25.03
N VAL A 28 -8.95 -16.91 24.93
CA VAL A 28 -8.05 -16.81 26.10
C VAL A 28 -8.46 -15.65 27.03
N LEU A 29 -8.83 -14.50 26.46
CA LEU A 29 -9.29 -13.35 27.26
C LEU A 29 -10.65 -13.60 27.92
N GLN A 30 -11.58 -14.26 27.23
CA GLN A 30 -12.89 -14.62 27.81
C GLN A 30 -12.75 -15.65 28.94
N GLU A 31 -11.88 -16.65 28.78
CA GLU A 31 -11.58 -17.64 29.82
C GLU A 31 -10.98 -17.00 31.08
N ALA A 32 -10.18 -15.93 30.91
CA ALA A 32 -9.68 -15.12 32.02
C ALA A 32 -10.76 -14.21 32.65
N GLY A 33 -11.97 -14.11 32.08
CA GLY A 33 -13.01 -13.20 32.56
C GLY A 33 -12.82 -11.75 32.11
N LEU A 34 -12.11 -11.54 30.99
CA LEU A 34 -11.87 -10.24 30.36
C LEU A 34 -12.64 -10.12 29.04
N ASN A 35 -12.90 -8.88 28.64
CA ASN A 35 -13.58 -8.58 27.38
C ASN A 35 -12.55 -8.20 26.30
N ALA A 36 -12.63 -8.83 25.13
CA ALA A 36 -11.72 -8.58 24.02
C ALA A 36 -12.39 -7.73 22.93
N VAL A 37 -11.84 -6.55 22.67
CA VAL A 37 -12.32 -5.64 21.61
C VAL A 37 -11.23 -5.47 20.55
N ALA A 38 -11.59 -5.67 19.28
CA ALA A 38 -10.72 -5.32 18.17
C ALA A 38 -10.70 -3.79 18.08
N GLY A 39 -9.60 -3.17 18.53
CA GLY A 39 -9.48 -1.72 18.60
C GLY A 39 -9.10 -1.13 17.26
N LEU A 40 -8.02 -1.65 16.66
CA LEU A 40 -7.48 -1.14 15.39
C LEU A 40 -6.97 -2.28 14.54
N TYR A 41 -7.30 -2.21 13.25
CA TYR A 41 -6.71 -3.07 12.23
C TYR A 41 -5.59 -2.30 11.53
N VAL A 42 -4.34 -2.71 11.74
CA VAL A 42 -3.13 -2.01 11.28
C VAL A 42 -2.41 -2.84 10.23
N PHE A 43 -1.91 -2.22 9.16
CA PHE A 43 -1.05 -2.91 8.20
C PHE A 43 0.33 -3.13 8.80
N SER A 44 0.84 -4.35 8.72
CA SER A 44 2.16 -4.73 9.25
C SER A 44 2.77 -5.82 8.38
N ASP A 45 4.04 -5.65 8.02
CA ASP A 45 4.80 -6.65 7.28
C ASP A 45 5.36 -7.76 8.19
N ALA A 46 5.31 -7.55 9.51
CA ALA A 46 5.88 -8.45 10.51
C ALA A 46 4.95 -9.62 10.90
N ALA A 47 3.65 -9.56 10.60
CA ALA A 47 2.71 -10.61 10.97
C ALA A 47 1.64 -10.86 9.91
N ASN A 48 1.23 -12.12 9.79
CA ASN A 48 0.14 -12.56 8.92
C ASN A 48 -1.17 -11.82 9.23
N PRO A 49 -2.06 -11.66 8.23
CA PRO A 49 -3.37 -11.05 8.45
C PRO A 49 -4.16 -11.85 9.51
N GLY A 50 -4.81 -11.13 10.42
CA GLY A 50 -5.61 -11.71 11.52
C GLY A 50 -4.82 -11.99 12.80
N VAL A 51 -3.50 -11.76 12.82
CA VAL A 51 -2.66 -11.95 14.01
C VAL A 51 -2.67 -10.72 14.90
N VAL A 52 -2.76 -10.91 16.21
CA VAL A 52 -2.63 -9.83 17.20
C VAL A 52 -1.18 -9.36 17.26
N LEU A 53 -0.97 -8.09 16.90
CA LEU A 53 0.34 -7.44 16.96
C LEU A 53 0.65 -6.96 18.36
N THR A 54 -0.31 -6.26 18.96
CA THR A 54 -0.19 -5.68 20.29
C THR A 54 -1.54 -5.74 21.01
N GLN A 55 -1.48 -5.70 22.33
CA GLN A 55 -2.63 -5.63 23.21
C GLN A 55 -2.46 -4.46 24.18
N SER A 56 -3.57 -3.87 24.58
CA SER A 56 -3.61 -2.84 25.61
C SER A 56 -4.83 -3.07 26.50
N PRO A 57 -4.68 -3.31 27.81
CA PRO A 57 -3.43 -3.26 28.59
C PRO A 57 -2.41 -4.38 28.26
N LEU A 58 -1.15 -4.15 28.63
CA LEU A 58 -0.06 -5.12 28.42
C LEU A 58 -0.27 -6.40 29.24
N SER A 59 0.38 -7.48 28.83
CA SER A 59 0.36 -8.74 29.57
C SER A 59 0.94 -8.57 30.98
N GLY A 60 0.38 -9.29 31.94
CA GLY A 60 0.77 -9.21 33.35
C GLY A 60 0.29 -7.97 34.11
N VAL A 61 -0.47 -7.07 33.47
CA VAL A 61 -1.14 -5.97 34.16
C VAL A 61 -2.36 -6.49 34.90
N GLU A 62 -2.56 -6.06 36.14
CA GLU A 62 -3.80 -6.33 36.89
C GLU A 62 -4.90 -5.35 36.48
N VAL A 63 -6.05 -5.88 36.09
CA VAL A 63 -7.23 -5.11 35.69
C VAL A 63 -8.45 -5.62 36.43
N SER A 64 -9.49 -4.79 36.56
CA SER A 64 -10.75 -5.25 37.15
C SER A 64 -11.36 -6.39 36.34
N TYR A 65 -12.04 -7.33 37.02
CA TYR A 65 -12.81 -8.37 36.35
C TYR A 65 -13.79 -7.76 35.34
N GLY A 66 -13.84 -8.29 34.11
CA GLY A 66 -14.65 -7.75 33.01
C GLY A 66 -14.05 -6.52 32.30
N ALA A 67 -12.81 -6.11 32.61
CA ALA A 67 -12.15 -5.04 31.89
C ALA A 67 -11.99 -5.35 30.40
N THR A 68 -11.93 -4.29 29.59
CA THR A 68 -11.77 -4.41 28.14
C THR A 68 -10.30 -4.34 27.74
N VAL A 69 -9.84 -5.36 27.03
CA VAL A 69 -8.52 -5.41 26.39
C VAL A 69 -8.69 -5.08 24.90
N MET A 70 -8.04 -4.00 24.47
CA MET A 70 -7.98 -3.58 23.09
C MET A 70 -6.89 -4.35 22.35
N LEU A 71 -7.25 -4.99 21.25
CA LEU A 71 -6.33 -5.71 20.38
C LEU A 71 -6.03 -4.88 19.14
N GLN A 72 -4.76 -4.76 18.80
CA GLN A 72 -4.33 -4.31 17.48
C GLN A 72 -4.03 -5.53 16.61
N ILE A 73 -4.72 -5.63 15.49
CA ILE A 73 -4.69 -6.81 14.63
C ILE A 73 -4.03 -6.46 13.31
N SER A 74 -3.12 -7.32 12.86
CA SER A 74 -2.47 -7.19 11.58
C SER A 74 -3.48 -7.39 10.45
N ARG A 75 -3.52 -6.45 9.51
CA ARG A 75 -4.18 -6.63 8.20
C ARG A 75 -3.27 -7.27 7.16
N GLY A 76 -2.07 -7.70 7.57
CA GLY A 76 -0.99 -8.10 6.67
C GLY A 76 -0.29 -6.90 6.03
N ARG A 77 0.47 -7.18 4.97
CA ARG A 77 1.23 -6.15 4.24
C ARG A 77 0.29 -5.09 3.68
N SER A 78 0.72 -3.84 3.78
CA SER A 78 -0.05 -2.74 3.17
C SER A 78 -0.10 -2.94 1.65
N PRO A 79 -1.27 -2.84 1.00
CA PRO A 79 -1.36 -2.83 -0.46
C PRO A 79 -0.54 -1.71 -1.12
N LEU A 80 -0.19 -0.67 -0.34
CA LEU A 80 0.55 0.51 -0.78
C LEU A 80 2.05 0.45 -0.45
N ALA A 81 2.50 -0.59 0.28
CA ALA A 81 3.91 -0.89 0.48
C ALA A 81 4.36 -1.89 -0.59
N LEU A 82 4.23 -1.49 -1.86
CA LEU A 82 4.76 -2.27 -2.97
C LEU A 82 6.27 -2.39 -2.78
N SER A 83 6.76 -3.62 -2.63
CA SER A 83 8.20 -3.88 -2.67
C SER A 83 8.73 -3.56 -4.06
N ASP A 84 10.04 -3.35 -4.20
CA ASP A 84 10.65 -3.11 -5.51
C ASP A 84 10.31 -4.24 -6.51
N GLY A 85 10.14 -5.48 -6.04
CA GLY A 85 9.65 -6.61 -6.83
C GLY A 85 8.17 -6.51 -7.22
N ASP A 86 7.31 -6.02 -6.34
CA ASP A 86 5.88 -5.83 -6.66
C ASP A 86 5.68 -4.69 -7.66
N ILE A 87 6.49 -3.63 -7.57
CA ILE A 87 6.52 -2.54 -8.55
C ILE A 87 6.94 -3.08 -9.92
N LEU A 88 7.96 -3.94 -9.97
CA LEU A 88 8.40 -4.58 -11.21
C LEU A 88 7.33 -5.50 -11.79
N ASN A 89 6.63 -6.27 -10.97
CA ASN A 89 5.55 -7.14 -11.44
C ASN A 89 4.37 -6.34 -12.01
N ILE A 90 4.00 -5.22 -11.38
CA ILE A 90 2.96 -4.32 -11.91
C ILE A 90 3.39 -3.67 -13.22
N LEU A 91 4.66 -3.25 -13.31
CA LEU A 91 5.24 -2.72 -14.55
C LEU A 91 5.23 -3.76 -15.67
N TYR A 92 5.58 -5.01 -15.38
CA TYR A 92 5.55 -6.08 -16.37
C TYR A 92 4.14 -6.44 -16.79
N ASP A 93 3.17 -6.50 -15.86
CA ASP A 93 1.77 -6.74 -16.18
C ASP A 93 1.21 -5.61 -17.06
N GLN A 94 1.58 -4.36 -16.78
CA GLN A 94 1.19 -3.23 -17.61
C GLN A 94 1.84 -3.27 -19.00
N PHE A 95 3.12 -3.63 -19.07
CA PHE A 95 3.84 -3.80 -20.33
C PHE A 95 3.18 -4.88 -21.20
N ASP A 96 2.87 -6.04 -20.61
CA ASP A 96 2.24 -7.16 -21.32
C ASP A 96 0.80 -6.85 -21.78
N ARG A 97 0.12 -5.87 -21.17
CA ARG A 97 -1.19 -5.39 -21.62
C ARG A 97 -1.10 -4.42 -22.79
N LEU A 98 -0.03 -3.62 -22.83
CA LEU A 98 0.21 -2.62 -23.85
C LEU A 98 0.84 -3.22 -25.11
N ASP A 99 1.58 -4.32 -24.94
CA ASP A 99 2.14 -5.14 -26.00
C ASP A 99 1.02 -5.95 -26.68
N LEU A 100 0.35 -5.30 -27.65
CA LEU A 100 -0.83 -5.86 -28.32
C LEU A 100 -0.43 -6.94 -29.33
N ASP A 101 0.75 -6.80 -29.95
CA ASP A 101 1.29 -7.76 -30.91
C ASP A 101 2.12 -8.89 -30.25
N LYS A 102 2.39 -8.78 -28.94
CA LYS A 102 3.11 -9.75 -28.11
C LYS A 102 4.56 -9.96 -28.52
N ASP A 103 5.18 -8.95 -29.12
CA ASP A 103 6.58 -9.00 -29.55
C ASP A 103 7.59 -8.72 -28.41
N LYS A 104 7.07 -8.46 -27.19
CA LYS A 104 7.81 -8.10 -25.97
C LYS A 104 8.50 -6.73 -26.05
N ARG A 105 8.03 -5.86 -26.93
CA ARG A 105 8.49 -4.49 -27.12
C ARG A 105 7.24 -3.61 -27.18
N LEU A 106 7.39 -2.34 -26.83
CA LEU A 106 6.31 -1.37 -26.99
C LEU A 106 6.65 -0.44 -28.12
N SER A 107 5.87 -0.49 -29.19
CA SER A 107 5.95 0.51 -30.26
C SER A 107 5.44 1.88 -29.78
N LEU A 108 5.84 2.94 -30.48
CA LEU A 108 5.32 4.29 -30.23
C LEU A 108 3.77 4.34 -30.28
N ALA A 109 3.17 3.56 -31.18
CA ALA A 109 1.72 3.50 -31.36
C ALA A 109 1.01 2.83 -30.19
N GLU A 110 1.62 1.81 -29.58
CA GLU A 110 1.11 1.15 -28.39
C GLU A 110 1.31 2.00 -27.14
N ALA A 111 2.47 2.67 -27.04
CA ALA A 111 2.80 3.51 -25.90
C ALA A 111 1.97 4.80 -25.82
N ILE A 112 1.62 5.42 -26.96
CA ILE A 112 0.82 6.66 -27.06
C ILE A 112 -0.64 6.36 -27.46
N GLY A 113 -0.97 5.08 -27.68
CA GLY A 113 -2.29 4.64 -28.11
C GLY A 113 -3.39 4.96 -27.10
N LYS A 114 -4.64 4.70 -27.51
CA LYS A 114 -5.84 4.94 -26.67
C LYS A 114 -5.76 4.26 -25.30
N ASP A 115 -5.14 3.09 -25.27
CA ASP A 115 -4.93 2.28 -24.06
C ASP A 115 -3.49 2.41 -23.52
N GLY A 116 -2.70 3.32 -24.10
CA GLY A 116 -1.29 3.57 -23.84
C GLY A 116 -0.97 4.19 -22.48
N LEU A 117 0.31 4.45 -22.24
CA LEU A 117 0.77 5.05 -20.99
C LEU A 117 0.25 6.50 -20.88
N PRO A 118 -0.47 6.86 -19.79
CA PRO A 118 -1.03 8.20 -19.64
C PRO A 118 0.09 9.24 -19.56
N GLY A 119 0.03 10.26 -20.41
CA GLY A 119 1.05 11.31 -20.50
C GLY A 119 2.30 10.91 -21.28
N MET A 120 2.29 9.76 -21.97
CA MET A 120 3.34 9.41 -22.91
C MET A 120 3.27 10.31 -24.14
N THR A 121 4.34 11.06 -24.38
CA THR A 121 4.53 11.86 -25.59
C THR A 121 5.63 11.24 -26.43
N VAL A 122 5.71 11.63 -27.70
CA VAL A 122 6.79 11.19 -28.60
C VAL A 122 8.16 11.59 -28.05
N GLU A 123 8.25 12.77 -27.42
CA GLU A 123 9.49 13.23 -26.79
C GLU A 123 9.86 12.37 -25.56
N THR A 124 8.88 12.01 -24.74
CA THR A 124 9.09 11.11 -23.60
C THR A 124 9.51 9.72 -24.07
N PHE A 125 8.88 9.19 -25.13
CA PHE A 125 9.22 7.89 -25.71
C PHE A 125 10.67 7.87 -26.21
N ASN A 126 11.08 8.87 -27.00
CA ASN A 126 12.45 8.98 -27.52
C ASN A 126 13.52 9.15 -26.43
N ARG A 127 13.13 9.62 -25.23
CA ARG A 127 14.03 9.70 -24.08
C ARG A 127 14.20 8.37 -23.35
N LEU A 128 13.22 7.48 -23.46
CA LEU A 128 13.23 6.15 -22.88
C LEU A 128 13.86 5.12 -23.83
N ASP A 129 13.75 5.35 -25.15
CA ASP A 129 14.37 4.57 -26.21
C ASP A 129 15.87 4.89 -26.29
N LEU A 130 16.67 4.12 -25.55
CA LEU A 130 18.11 4.36 -25.39
C LEU A 130 18.88 3.96 -26.64
N ASN A 131 18.45 2.91 -27.32
CA ASN A 131 19.10 2.39 -28.51
C ASN A 131 18.58 3.03 -29.82
N ARG A 132 17.50 3.83 -29.74
CA ARG A 132 16.84 4.56 -30.83
C ARG A 132 16.29 3.65 -31.92
N ASP A 133 15.81 2.47 -31.53
CA ASP A 133 15.26 1.49 -32.47
C ASP A 133 13.76 1.68 -32.73
N GLY A 134 13.12 2.65 -32.05
CA GLY A 134 11.71 2.98 -32.19
C GLY A 134 10.78 2.12 -31.33
N TYR A 135 11.34 1.29 -30.45
CA TYR A 135 10.61 0.44 -29.52
C TYR A 135 11.15 0.61 -28.10
N LEU A 136 10.30 0.37 -27.11
CA LEU A 136 10.72 0.28 -25.72
C LEU A 136 10.72 -1.16 -25.27
N THR A 137 11.89 -1.65 -24.88
CA THR A 137 12.02 -2.96 -24.23
C THR A 137 11.82 -2.86 -22.72
N LYS A 138 11.50 -3.99 -22.08
CA LYS A 138 11.51 -4.11 -20.61
C LYS A 138 12.87 -3.67 -20.03
N PHE A 139 13.96 -4.00 -20.71
CA PHE A 139 15.30 -3.60 -20.32
C PHE A 139 15.48 -2.08 -20.37
N GLU A 140 14.99 -1.39 -21.39
CA GLU A 140 15.11 0.08 -21.46
C GLU A 140 14.25 0.79 -20.42
N LEU A 141 13.06 0.26 -20.16
CA LEU A 141 12.21 0.70 -19.06
C LEU A 141 12.91 0.48 -17.70
N GLU A 142 13.55 -0.69 -17.54
CA GLU A 142 14.33 -1.07 -16.36
C GLU A 142 15.63 -0.27 -16.21
N GLN A 143 16.30 0.08 -17.30
CA GLN A 143 17.50 0.92 -17.28
C GLN A 143 17.13 2.36 -16.93
N TYR A 144 16.00 2.86 -17.42
CA TYR A 144 15.41 4.08 -16.86
C TYR A 144 15.06 3.89 -15.37
N LEU A 145 14.79 2.64 -14.93
CA LEU A 145 14.61 2.23 -13.53
C LEU A 145 15.86 2.10 -12.65
N GLN A 146 17.00 1.75 -13.22
CA GLN A 146 18.24 1.45 -12.50
C GLN A 146 19.30 2.53 -12.68
N VAL A 147 19.32 3.24 -13.81
CA VAL A 147 20.28 4.31 -14.10
C VAL A 147 19.76 5.60 -13.46
N GLY A 148 20.00 5.74 -12.15
CA GLY A 148 19.46 6.85 -11.38
C GLY A 148 20.15 7.06 -10.04
N GLY A 149 21.46 7.30 -10.06
CA GLY A 149 22.11 8.03 -8.98
C GLY A 149 21.33 9.31 -8.65
N ALA A 150 21.16 9.56 -7.35
CA ALA A 150 20.64 10.79 -6.72
C ALA A 150 19.17 11.22 -6.92
N PHE A 151 18.28 10.46 -7.56
CA PHE A 151 16.85 10.84 -7.71
C PHE A 151 15.84 9.78 -7.25
N SER A 152 16.16 9.03 -6.20
CA SER A 152 15.33 7.94 -5.66
C SER A 152 14.02 8.37 -4.98
N CYS A 153 13.87 9.65 -4.58
CA CYS A 153 12.67 10.14 -3.90
C CYS A 153 11.58 10.65 -4.86
N LEU A 154 11.95 11.45 -5.86
CA LEU A 154 11.00 12.06 -6.80
C LEU A 154 10.36 11.02 -7.73
N ARG A 155 11.07 9.92 -7.95
CA ARG A 155 10.69 8.82 -8.85
C ARG A 155 9.64 7.87 -8.27
N ARG A 156 9.68 7.66 -6.95
CA ARG A 156 8.65 6.93 -6.21
C ARG A 156 7.29 7.65 -6.27
N MET A 157 7.27 8.98 -6.46
CA MET A 157 6.04 9.74 -6.70
C MET A 157 5.47 9.53 -8.11
N PHE A 158 6.32 9.44 -9.15
CA PHE A 158 5.84 9.26 -10.53
C PHE A 158 5.16 7.90 -10.72
N MET A 159 5.74 6.83 -10.17
CA MET A 159 5.14 5.49 -10.17
C MET A 159 3.92 5.38 -9.26
N LYS A 160 3.92 6.04 -8.09
CA LYS A 160 2.71 6.12 -7.24
C LYS A 160 1.54 6.78 -7.97
N ASN A 161 1.80 7.82 -8.78
CA ASN A 161 0.77 8.45 -9.60
C ASN A 161 0.33 7.55 -10.77
N LEU A 162 1.26 6.85 -11.44
CA LEU A 162 0.92 5.92 -12.52
C LEU A 162 0.00 4.78 -12.04
N ILE A 163 0.32 4.19 -10.87
CA ILE A 163 -0.42 3.08 -10.26
C ILE A 163 -1.73 3.56 -9.63
N SER A 164 -1.75 4.74 -9.00
CA SER A 164 -2.97 5.31 -8.42
C SER A 164 -4.00 5.69 -9.47
N THR A 165 -3.58 5.98 -10.71
CA THR A 165 -4.50 6.40 -11.79
C THR A 165 -5.18 5.21 -12.48
N ALA A 166 -4.58 4.01 -12.40
CA ALA A 166 -5.18 2.78 -12.93
C ALA A 166 -6.28 2.18 -12.03
N ALA A 167 -6.46 2.70 -10.80
CA ALA A 167 -7.35 2.13 -9.79
C ALA A 167 -8.51 3.01 -9.32
N GLY A 168 -8.74 4.20 -9.89
CA GLY A 168 -10.01 4.89 -9.63
C GLY A 168 -10.00 6.39 -9.88
N ASP A 169 -11.03 6.82 -10.60
CA ASP A 169 -11.60 8.16 -10.68
C ASP A 169 -11.29 9.10 -9.50
N LEU A 170 -10.15 9.82 -9.52
CA LEU A 170 -9.98 11.03 -8.71
C LEU A 170 -8.81 11.93 -9.16
N LEU A 171 -8.54 12.05 -10.45
CA LEU A 171 -7.60 13.09 -10.95
C LEU A 171 -8.14 13.86 -12.16
N MET A 172 -9.46 13.93 -12.29
CA MET A 172 -10.13 14.97 -13.08
C MET A 172 -10.36 16.27 -12.29
N ALA A 173 -9.92 16.37 -11.03
CA ALA A 173 -10.09 17.57 -10.20
C ALA A 173 -8.78 18.26 -9.77
N GLY A 174 -7.60 17.64 -9.95
CA GLY A 174 -6.34 18.16 -9.40
C GLY A 174 -5.41 18.85 -10.41
N LEU A 175 -5.51 18.53 -11.70
CA LEU A 175 -4.61 19.06 -12.73
C LEU A 175 -5.28 20.15 -13.61
N GLY A 176 -6.32 20.80 -13.07
CA GLY A 176 -6.87 22.04 -13.61
C GLY A 176 -6.08 23.30 -13.22
N LEU A 177 -5.05 23.19 -12.37
CA LEU A 177 -4.31 24.34 -11.82
C LEU A 177 -2.83 24.43 -12.22
N ALA A 178 -2.47 23.89 -13.40
CA ALA A 178 -1.17 24.16 -14.02
C ALA A 178 -1.28 24.66 -15.47
N LEU A 179 -2.49 25.00 -15.93
CA LEU A 179 -2.78 25.50 -17.28
C LEU A 179 -3.17 26.99 -17.33
N LEU A 180 -2.83 27.78 -16.31
CA LEU A 180 -3.11 29.23 -16.30
C LEU A 180 -2.00 30.10 -15.70
N ALA A 181 -0.78 30.00 -16.25
CA ALA A 181 0.27 30.99 -16.00
C ALA A 181 1.14 31.26 -17.24
N ALA A 182 0.59 31.14 -18.45
CA ALA A 182 1.29 31.51 -19.69
C ALA A 182 0.39 32.26 -20.69
N ALA A 183 -0.59 33.04 -20.20
CA ALA A 183 -1.35 33.96 -21.03
C ALA A 183 -1.62 35.25 -20.24
N GLY A 184 -0.74 36.25 -20.39
CA GLY A 184 -1.03 37.60 -19.93
C GLY A 184 0.16 38.42 -19.46
N THR A 185 1.05 38.81 -20.39
CA THR A 185 1.54 40.20 -20.55
C THR A 185 2.63 40.25 -21.62
N ILE A 186 2.25 40.41 -22.89
CA ILE A 186 3.03 41.21 -23.82
C ILE A 186 2.11 42.36 -24.23
N ARG A 187 2.17 43.43 -23.42
CA ARG A 187 1.46 44.68 -23.65
C ARG A 187 2.28 45.47 -24.69
N ARG A 188 1.61 45.87 -25.77
CA ARG A 188 2.08 46.88 -26.72
C ARG A 188 2.54 48.15 -25.98
N THR A 189 3.70 48.67 -26.36
CA THR A 189 4.00 50.09 -26.60
C THR A 189 5.14 50.17 -27.58
#